data_AF-A0A8S8ZFJ8-F1
#
_entry.id   AF-A0A8S8ZFJ8-F1
#
_cell.length_a   1.000
_cell.length_b   1.000
_cell.length_c   1.000
_cell.angle_alpha   90.00
_cell.angle_beta   90.00
_cell.angle_gamma   90.00
#
_symmetry.space_group_name_H-M   'P 1'
#
loop_
_entity.id
_entity.type
_entity.pdbx_description
1 polymer ?
#
loop_
_entity_poly.entity_id
_entity_poly.type
_entity_poly.pdbx_seq_one_letter_code
_entity_poly.pdbx_strand_id
1 'polypeptide(L)'
;MSSSRSSRSSHSGSTRSSGSRSTTSSRPSQQSLTLLTHLQTNPPTTLSALLHLERTITDPSQIPSSDVSLFQSPMTSAFENYVVTTQSLLVELRGLTTNYPFSAQIIPLAVQFVRADPDSDRSWNLAWLVLNKILSEGLVESVSWEEAGWEGYWGNRLPSEAERGMLAGEMAREWKEAVERLVGCWGGRRPEWY
;
A
#
# COMPACT_ATOMS: atom_id res chain seq x y z
N MET A 1 2.02 62.17 71.42
CA MET A 1 1.04 62.97 70.65
C MET A 1 0.55 62.09 69.51
N SER A 2 -0.78 61.85 69.44
CA SER A 2 -1.57 61.52 68.23
C SER A 2 -1.27 60.15 67.53
N SER A 3 -2.20 59.30 67.10
CA SER A 3 -3.67 59.16 67.19
C SER A 3 -4.02 57.73 66.74
N SER A 4 -5.16 57.22 67.19
CA SER A 4 -5.82 55.97 66.78
C SER A 4 -6.11 55.86 65.27
N ARG A 5 -6.29 54.63 64.77
CA ARG A 5 -7.42 54.21 63.90
C ARG A 5 -7.39 52.70 63.59
N SER A 6 -8.52 52.06 63.84
CA SER A 6 -8.88 50.69 63.47
C SER A 6 -9.61 50.69 62.13
N SER A 7 -9.37 49.68 61.26
CA SER A 7 -10.33 49.29 60.22
C SER A 7 -10.14 47.82 59.81
N ARG A 8 -11.27 47.18 59.50
CA ARG A 8 -11.51 45.74 59.27
C ARG A 8 -11.53 45.39 57.77
N SER A 9 -11.59 44.08 57.49
CA SER A 9 -12.07 43.38 56.26
C SER A 9 -11.12 43.40 55.05
N SER A 10 -11.03 42.42 54.15
CA SER A 10 -11.76 41.17 53.89
C SER A 10 -10.97 40.31 52.88
N HIS A 11 -11.32 39.02 52.81
CA HIS A 11 -10.83 37.99 51.88
C HIS A 11 -10.71 38.43 50.40
N SER A 12 -9.71 37.89 49.70
CA SER A 12 -9.91 37.27 48.38
C SER A 12 -8.75 36.31 48.07
N GLY A 13 -9.09 35.03 47.90
CA GLY A 13 -8.18 34.01 47.44
C GLY A 13 -7.96 34.12 45.94
N SER A 14 -6.71 34.19 45.51
CA SER A 14 -6.32 34.06 44.11
C SER A 14 -5.92 32.61 43.85
N THR A 15 -6.85 31.84 43.31
CA THR A 15 -6.64 30.49 42.81
C THR A 15 -5.74 30.50 41.58
N ARG A 16 -4.76 29.60 41.60
CA ARG A 16 -3.84 29.32 40.50
C ARG A 16 -4.61 28.67 39.35
N SER A 17 -4.71 29.34 38.21
CA SER A 17 -5.15 28.72 36.95
C SER A 17 -3.98 27.99 36.31
N SER A 18 -3.77 26.74 36.73
CA SER A 18 -3.01 25.78 35.92
C SER A 18 -3.83 25.50 34.66
N GLY A 19 -3.45 26.13 33.55
CA GLY A 19 -3.99 25.84 32.23
C GLY A 19 -3.65 24.41 31.85
N SER A 20 -4.54 23.48 32.20
CA SER A 20 -4.54 22.12 31.68
C SER A 20 -4.71 22.22 30.17
N ARG A 21 -3.60 22.11 29.44
CA ARG A 21 -3.61 21.78 28.02
C ARG A 21 -4.24 20.40 27.90
N SER A 22 -5.55 20.37 27.73
CA SER A 22 -6.27 19.17 27.30
C SER A 22 -5.77 18.86 25.90
N THR A 23 -4.76 17.99 25.80
CA THR A 23 -4.57 17.17 24.62
C THR A 23 -5.83 16.32 24.51
N THR A 24 -6.83 16.83 23.80
CA THR A 24 -8.00 16.05 23.43
C THR A 24 -7.52 14.94 22.52
N SER A 25 -7.09 13.81 23.09
CA SER A 25 -7.10 12.55 22.36
C SER A 25 -8.58 12.23 22.14
N SER A 26 -9.14 12.80 21.08
CA SER A 26 -10.49 12.46 20.62
C SER A 26 -10.49 10.95 20.42
N ARG A 27 -11.33 10.26 21.21
CA ARG A 27 -11.47 8.82 21.10
C ARG A 27 -11.84 8.48 19.65
N PRO A 28 -11.19 7.48 19.02
CA PRO A 28 -11.52 7.08 17.65
C PRO A 28 -13.01 6.79 17.51
N SER A 29 -13.56 7.13 16.36
CA SER A 29 -14.96 6.84 16.05
C SER A 29 -15.25 5.33 16.12
N GLN A 30 -16.48 4.97 16.48
CA GLN A 30 -16.85 3.54 16.51
C GLN A 30 -16.75 2.88 15.12
N GLN A 31 -17.00 3.66 14.06
CA GLN A 31 -16.85 3.21 12.68
C GLN A 31 -15.39 2.89 12.34
N SER A 32 -14.43 3.75 12.74
CA SER A 32 -13.02 3.47 12.50
C SER A 32 -12.52 2.23 13.23
N LEU A 33 -12.90 2.05 14.50
CA LEU A 33 -12.56 0.86 15.28
C LEU A 33 -13.13 -0.45 14.70
N THR A 34 -14.35 -0.40 14.17
CA THR A 34 -14.99 -1.57 13.54
C THR A 34 -14.25 -1.96 12.26
N LEU A 35 -13.91 -0.97 11.42
CA LEU A 35 -13.16 -1.20 10.18
C LEU A 35 -11.75 -1.72 10.47
N LEU A 36 -11.05 -1.15 11.45
CA LEU A 36 -9.73 -1.62 11.90
C LEU A 36 -9.77 -3.10 12.30
N THR A 37 -10.75 -3.47 13.14
CA THR A 37 -10.92 -4.85 13.59
C THR A 37 -11.17 -5.78 12.41
N HIS A 38 -12.01 -5.37 11.45
CA HIS A 38 -12.29 -6.17 10.26
C HIS A 38 -11.03 -6.37 9.39
N LEU A 39 -10.28 -5.30 9.13
CA LEU A 39 -9.05 -5.34 8.35
C LEU A 39 -7.98 -6.26 8.98
N GLN A 40 -7.86 -6.24 10.31
CA GLN A 40 -6.90 -7.06 11.03
C GLN A 40 -7.28 -8.54 11.12
N THR A 41 -8.58 -8.83 11.20
CA THR A 41 -9.09 -10.20 11.33
C THR A 41 -9.25 -10.90 9.99
N ASN A 42 -9.68 -10.16 8.96
CA ASN A 42 -9.96 -10.68 7.63
C ASN A 42 -9.38 -9.73 6.57
N PRO A 43 -8.04 -9.73 6.37
CA PRO A 43 -7.44 -8.90 5.35
C PRO A 43 -7.95 -9.31 3.95
N PRO A 44 -8.32 -8.34 3.10
CA PRO A 44 -8.80 -8.63 1.77
C PRO A 44 -7.71 -9.29 0.90
N THR A 45 -8.13 -10.21 0.04
CA THR A 45 -7.24 -10.99 -0.84
C THR A 45 -7.28 -10.55 -2.31
N THR A 46 -8.04 -9.51 -2.64
CA THR A 46 -8.15 -8.98 -4.00
C THR A 46 -7.77 -7.51 -4.04
N LEU A 47 -7.17 -7.07 -5.15
CA LEU A 47 -6.80 -5.68 -5.35
C LEU A 47 -8.02 -4.77 -5.26
N SER A 48 -9.14 -5.16 -5.87
CA SER A 48 -10.36 -4.36 -5.88
C SER A 48 -10.90 -4.10 -4.46
N ALA A 49 -10.83 -5.09 -3.57
CA ALA A 49 -11.24 -4.92 -2.18
C ALA A 49 -10.27 -4.02 -1.38
N LEU A 50 -8.95 -4.15 -1.59
CA LEU A 50 -7.95 -3.26 -1.00
C LEU A 50 -8.16 -1.80 -1.43
N LEU A 51 -8.40 -1.56 -2.71
CA LEU A 51 -8.68 -0.22 -3.24
C LEU A 51 -9.99 0.36 -2.71
N HIS A 52 -11.00 -0.47 -2.53
CA HIS A 52 -12.24 -0.03 -1.92
C HIS A 52 -12.04 0.41 -0.47
N LEU A 53 -11.25 -0.33 0.31
CA LEU A 53 -10.89 0.06 1.68
C LEU A 53 -10.06 1.34 1.69
N GLU A 54 -9.06 1.46 0.84
CA GLU A 54 -8.24 2.67 0.71
C GLU A 54 -9.11 3.90 0.43
N ARG A 55 -10.05 3.80 -0.51
CA ARG A 55 -11.01 4.88 -0.82
C ARG A 55 -11.93 5.19 0.35
N THR A 56 -12.38 4.17 1.08
CA THR A 56 -13.25 4.35 2.25
C THR A 56 -12.49 5.04 3.39
N ILE A 57 -11.24 4.69 3.62
CA ILE A 57 -10.39 5.28 4.66
C ILE A 57 -10.04 6.73 4.34
N THR A 58 -9.81 7.04 3.06
CA THR A 58 -9.45 8.40 2.61
C THR A 58 -10.64 9.32 2.39
N ASP A 59 -11.87 8.80 2.40
CA ASP A 59 -13.10 9.58 2.28
C ASP A 59 -13.47 10.23 3.64
N PRO A 60 -13.39 11.57 3.77
CA PRO A 60 -13.70 12.27 5.01
C PRO A 60 -15.17 12.16 5.43
N SER A 61 -16.07 11.74 4.52
CA SER A 61 -17.46 11.43 4.85
C SER A 61 -17.64 10.08 5.56
N GLN A 62 -16.68 9.18 5.41
CA GLN A 62 -16.70 7.83 6.00
C GLN A 62 -15.83 7.75 7.26
N ILE A 63 -14.62 8.29 7.20
CA ILE A 63 -13.65 8.25 8.30
C ILE A 63 -13.23 9.67 8.66
N PRO A 64 -13.32 10.08 9.94
CA PRO A 64 -12.81 11.37 10.37
C PRO A 64 -11.32 11.50 10.04
N SER A 65 -10.89 12.66 9.55
CA SER A 65 -9.48 12.88 9.18
C SER A 65 -8.50 12.64 10.34
N SER A 66 -8.95 12.81 11.60
CA SER A 66 -8.18 12.49 12.81
C SER A 66 -7.86 10.99 12.95
N ASP A 67 -8.71 10.12 12.41
CA ASP A 67 -8.64 8.67 12.57
C ASP A 67 -7.87 8.00 11.43
N VAL A 68 -7.61 8.69 10.31
CA VAL A 68 -6.93 8.13 9.13
C VAL A 68 -5.56 7.54 9.47
N SER A 69 -4.81 8.21 10.35
CA SER A 69 -3.49 7.76 10.81
C SER A 69 -3.51 6.38 11.49
N LEU A 70 -4.65 5.96 12.05
CA LEU A 70 -4.80 4.66 12.70
C LEU A 70 -4.72 3.49 11.71
N PHE A 71 -5.02 3.74 10.43
CA PHE A 71 -5.06 2.72 9.39
C PHE A 71 -3.71 2.46 8.72
N GLN A 72 -2.71 3.30 8.98
CA GLN A 72 -1.40 3.24 8.34
C GLN A 72 -0.77 1.85 8.48
N SER A 73 -0.49 1.42 9.70
CA SER A 73 0.15 0.13 9.96
C SER A 73 -0.72 -1.07 9.52
N PRO A 74 -2.03 -1.12 9.84
CA PRO A 74 -2.91 -2.19 9.38
C PRO A 74 -2.96 -2.34 7.86
N MET A 75 -3.04 -1.24 7.12
CA MET A 75 -3.12 -1.34 5.68
C MET A 75 -1.77 -1.62 5.01
N THR A 76 -0.65 -1.09 5.53
CA THR A 76 0.69 -1.52 5.08
C THR A 76 0.80 -3.04 5.20
N SER A 77 0.39 -3.60 6.34
CA SER A 77 0.38 -5.04 6.57
C SER A 77 -0.55 -5.78 5.60
N ALA A 78 -1.72 -5.22 5.27
CA ALA A 78 -2.65 -5.82 4.32
C ALA A 78 -2.07 -5.89 2.90
N PHE A 79 -1.45 -4.81 2.41
CA PHE A 79 -0.77 -4.81 1.11
C PHE A 79 0.45 -5.74 1.09
N GLU A 80 1.23 -5.77 2.17
CA GLU A 80 2.35 -6.72 2.29
C GLU A 80 1.88 -8.17 2.24
N ASN A 81 0.82 -8.50 2.98
CA ASN A 81 0.23 -9.84 2.95
C ASN A 81 -0.26 -10.21 1.55
N TYR A 82 -0.98 -9.31 0.88
CA TYR A 82 -1.49 -9.51 -0.47
C TYR A 82 -0.40 -9.77 -1.52
N VAL A 83 0.74 -9.06 -1.42
CA VAL A 83 1.86 -9.20 -2.36
C VAL A 83 2.77 -10.37 -2.03
N VAL A 84 3.21 -10.47 -0.76
CA VAL A 84 4.32 -11.33 -0.34
C VAL A 84 3.82 -12.63 0.28
N THR A 85 2.90 -12.54 1.26
CA THR A 85 2.50 -13.70 2.08
C THR A 85 1.54 -14.64 1.34
N THR A 86 0.43 -14.10 0.82
CA THR A 86 -0.61 -14.89 0.14
C THR A 86 -0.35 -15.03 -1.35
N GLN A 87 0.57 -14.23 -1.91
CA GLN A 87 0.86 -14.15 -3.34
C GLN A 87 -0.40 -13.89 -4.19
N SER A 88 -1.40 -13.22 -3.61
CA SER A 88 -2.67 -12.93 -4.28
C SER A 88 -2.47 -12.08 -5.54
N LEU A 89 -1.49 -11.16 -5.53
CA LEU A 89 -1.11 -10.40 -6.72
C LEU A 89 -0.67 -11.30 -7.89
N LEU A 90 0.12 -12.34 -7.62
CA LEU A 90 0.56 -13.29 -8.65
C LEU A 90 -0.63 -14.05 -9.23
N VAL A 91 -1.57 -14.46 -8.36
CA VAL A 91 -2.79 -15.16 -8.77
C VAL A 91 -3.63 -14.26 -9.69
N GLU A 92 -3.81 -13.00 -9.34
CA GLU A 92 -4.55 -12.04 -10.19
C GLU A 92 -3.85 -11.81 -11.54
N LEU A 93 -2.53 -11.60 -11.54
CA LEU A 93 -1.75 -11.45 -12.77
C LEU A 93 -1.87 -12.70 -13.66
N ARG A 94 -1.77 -13.90 -13.10
CA ARG A 94 -1.96 -15.15 -13.85
C ARG A 94 -3.37 -15.33 -14.38
N GLY A 95 -4.38 -14.78 -13.70
CA GLY A 95 -5.75 -14.72 -14.19
C GLY A 95 -5.91 -13.80 -15.41
N LEU A 96 -5.02 -12.82 -15.59
CA LEU A 96 -5.00 -11.92 -16.73
C LEU A 96 -4.10 -12.41 -17.88
N THR A 97 -3.12 -13.27 -17.60
CA THR A 97 -2.16 -13.78 -18.59
C THR A 97 -2.46 -15.24 -18.94
N THR A 98 -3.48 -15.47 -19.76
CA THR A 98 -4.00 -16.82 -20.02
C THR A 98 -3.15 -17.62 -21.00
N ASN A 99 -2.46 -16.96 -21.93
CA ASN A 99 -1.67 -17.65 -22.96
C ASN A 99 -0.27 -17.99 -22.44
N TYR A 100 0.34 -17.04 -21.74
CA TYR A 100 1.65 -17.14 -21.11
C TYR A 100 1.53 -16.79 -19.63
N PRO A 101 1.39 -17.76 -18.72
CA PRO A 101 1.22 -17.50 -17.29
C PRO A 101 2.32 -16.58 -16.74
N PHE A 102 1.93 -15.53 -16.00
CA PHE A 102 2.87 -14.58 -15.41
C PHE A 102 3.91 -15.27 -14.52
N SER A 103 5.18 -14.89 -14.72
CA SER A 103 6.31 -15.49 -14.03
C SER A 103 6.30 -15.16 -12.53
N ALA A 104 6.49 -16.19 -11.70
CA ALA A 104 6.56 -16.01 -10.24
C ALA A 104 7.83 -15.26 -9.80
N GLN A 105 8.84 -15.15 -10.68
CA GLN A 105 10.13 -14.53 -10.36
C GLN A 105 10.06 -12.99 -10.33
N ILE A 106 9.15 -12.40 -11.10
CA ILE A 106 9.08 -10.95 -11.29
C ILE A 106 8.71 -10.23 -9.99
N ILE A 107 7.75 -10.75 -9.21
CA ILE A 107 7.27 -10.08 -7.99
C ILE A 107 8.37 -9.98 -6.92
N PRO A 108 9.09 -11.05 -6.53
CA PRO A 108 10.19 -10.94 -5.58
C PRO A 108 11.28 -9.97 -6.01
N LEU A 109 11.65 -9.93 -7.30
CA LEU A 109 12.63 -8.98 -7.83
C LEU A 109 12.12 -7.54 -7.68
N ALA A 110 10.88 -7.27 -8.09
CA ALA A 110 10.28 -5.95 -7.93
C ALA A 110 10.19 -5.52 -6.46
N VAL A 111 9.89 -6.42 -5.53
CA VAL A 111 9.91 -6.14 -4.08
C VAL A 111 11.31 -5.74 -3.60
N GLN A 112 12.37 -6.36 -4.12
CA GLN A 112 13.74 -5.94 -3.81
C GLN A 112 14.02 -4.52 -4.32
N PHE A 113 13.60 -4.18 -5.53
CA PHE A 113 13.72 -2.83 -6.07
C PHE A 113 12.94 -1.80 -5.25
N VAL A 114 11.72 -2.13 -4.81
CA VAL A 114 10.95 -1.25 -3.91
C VAL A 114 11.70 -1.03 -2.61
N ARG A 115 12.20 -2.09 -1.96
CA ARG A 115 12.90 -1.97 -0.67
C ARG A 115 14.25 -1.25 -0.76
N ALA A 116 14.84 -1.18 -1.94
CA ALA A 116 16.07 -0.42 -2.19
C ALA A 116 15.80 1.04 -2.58
N ASP A 117 14.55 1.40 -2.89
CA ASP A 117 14.17 2.73 -3.33
C ASP A 117 13.93 3.66 -2.11
N PRO A 118 14.70 4.75 -1.93
CA PRO A 118 14.49 5.66 -0.81
C PRO A 118 13.13 6.37 -0.84
N ASP A 119 12.45 6.42 -1.98
CA ASP A 119 11.12 7.01 -2.11
C ASP A 119 9.98 6.02 -1.83
N SER A 120 10.27 4.73 -1.60
CA SER A 120 9.24 3.72 -1.31
C SER A 120 8.47 4.00 -0.02
N ASP A 121 9.13 4.63 0.94
CA ASP A 121 8.55 4.97 2.24
C ASP A 121 7.43 6.01 2.13
N ARG A 122 7.20 6.59 0.94
CA ARG A 122 6.14 7.58 0.67
C ARG A 122 4.75 6.98 0.43
N SER A 123 4.62 5.66 0.42
CA SER A 123 3.36 4.96 0.23
C SER A 123 3.27 3.71 1.10
N TRP A 124 2.08 3.43 1.61
CA TRP A 124 1.71 2.19 2.28
C TRP A 124 1.26 1.11 1.28
N ASN A 125 1.16 1.47 -0.01
CA ASN A 125 0.62 0.63 -1.06
C ASN A 125 1.73 -0.15 -1.77
N LEU A 126 2.20 -1.23 -1.13
CA LEU A 126 3.25 -2.09 -1.69
C LEU A 126 2.87 -2.65 -3.07
N ALA A 127 1.60 -2.98 -3.30
CA ALA A 127 1.14 -3.51 -4.58
C ALA A 127 1.36 -2.51 -5.72
N TRP A 128 0.98 -1.25 -5.52
CA TRP A 128 1.21 -0.18 -6.49
C TRP A 128 2.70 0.03 -6.75
N LEU A 129 3.52 0.11 -5.69
CA LEU A 129 4.97 0.28 -5.81
C LEU A 129 5.61 -0.86 -6.62
N VAL A 130 5.26 -2.10 -6.31
CA VAL A 130 5.74 -3.30 -7.00
C VAL A 130 5.35 -3.27 -8.48
N LEU A 131 4.08 -3.02 -8.79
CA LEU A 131 3.61 -2.96 -10.17
C LEU A 131 4.33 -1.87 -10.98
N ASN A 132 4.61 -0.71 -10.39
CA ASN A 132 5.39 0.33 -11.05
C ASN A 132 6.84 -0.08 -11.28
N LYS A 133 7.50 -0.72 -10.29
CA LYS A 133 8.86 -1.24 -10.45
C LYS A 133 8.94 -2.32 -11.53
N ILE A 134 7.93 -3.16 -11.68
CA ILE A 134 7.85 -4.14 -12.77
C ILE A 134 7.92 -3.45 -14.13
N LEU A 135 7.21 -2.33 -14.30
CA LEU A 135 7.20 -1.56 -15.56
C LEU A 135 8.46 -0.72 -15.77
N SER A 136 9.08 -0.20 -14.71
CA SER A 136 10.20 0.74 -14.83
C SER A 136 11.58 0.08 -14.89
N GLU A 137 11.76 -1.10 -14.28
CA GLU A 137 13.07 -1.75 -14.13
C GLU A 137 13.37 -2.79 -15.23
N GLY A 138 12.55 -2.87 -16.29
CA GLY A 138 12.76 -3.84 -17.38
C GLY A 138 12.63 -5.31 -16.95
N LEU A 139 11.88 -5.57 -15.87
CA LEU A 139 11.74 -6.92 -15.31
C LEU A 139 10.96 -7.85 -16.23
N VAL A 140 9.96 -7.32 -16.94
CA VAL A 140 9.16 -8.10 -17.87
C VAL A 140 10.02 -8.62 -19.02
N GLU A 141 10.81 -7.74 -19.62
CA GLU A 141 11.66 -8.04 -20.78
C GLU A 141 12.80 -9.00 -20.42
N SER A 142 13.45 -8.78 -19.27
CA SER A 142 14.55 -9.64 -18.82
C SER A 142 14.08 -11.03 -18.45
N VAL A 143 12.99 -11.15 -17.68
CA VAL A 143 12.48 -12.45 -17.24
C VAL A 143 11.81 -13.21 -18.38
N SER A 144 11.10 -12.54 -19.29
CA SER A 144 10.49 -13.22 -20.44
C SER A 144 11.56 -13.79 -21.38
N TRP A 145 12.69 -13.09 -21.53
CA TRP A 145 13.83 -13.60 -22.29
C TRP A 145 14.38 -14.88 -21.65
N GLU A 146 14.65 -14.88 -20.34
CA GLU A 146 15.11 -16.06 -19.60
C GLU A 146 14.12 -17.24 -19.69
N GLU A 147 12.84 -16.98 -19.48
CA GLU A 147 11.79 -18.01 -19.49
C GLU A 147 11.59 -18.62 -20.90
N ALA A 148 11.60 -17.79 -21.95
CA ALA A 148 11.53 -18.25 -23.33
C ALA A 148 12.77 -19.07 -23.76
N GLY A 149 13.88 -18.98 -23.04
CA GLY A 149 15.07 -19.80 -23.27
C GLY A 149 14.96 -21.22 -22.74
N TRP A 150 13.96 -21.53 -21.91
CA TRP A 150 13.82 -22.84 -21.29
C TRP A 150 13.50 -23.91 -22.33
N GLU A 151 14.35 -24.93 -22.42
CA GLU A 151 14.26 -26.02 -23.41
C GLU A 151 12.90 -26.76 -23.37
N GLY A 152 12.21 -26.73 -22.24
CA GLY A 152 10.87 -27.31 -22.07
C GLY A 152 9.84 -26.74 -23.04
N TYR A 153 9.93 -25.45 -23.41
CA TYR A 153 9.05 -24.84 -24.41
C TYR A 153 9.32 -25.30 -25.84
N TRP A 154 10.48 -25.89 -26.07
CA TRP A 154 10.99 -26.25 -27.39
C TRP A 154 11.11 -27.75 -27.59
N GLY A 155 10.57 -28.56 -26.67
CA GLY A 155 10.66 -30.02 -26.74
C GLY A 155 12.04 -30.56 -26.35
N ASN A 156 12.67 -29.96 -25.34
CA ASN A 156 14.02 -30.26 -24.87
C ASN A 156 15.13 -29.99 -25.90
N ARG A 157 14.93 -28.97 -26.75
CA ARG A 157 16.00 -28.42 -27.61
C ARG A 157 16.32 -26.99 -27.19
N LEU A 158 17.53 -26.56 -27.52
CA LEU A 158 17.90 -25.15 -27.45
C LEU A 158 17.22 -24.38 -28.60
N PRO A 159 16.46 -23.30 -28.31
CA PRO A 159 15.92 -22.44 -29.34
C PRO A 159 17.04 -21.64 -30.03
N SER A 160 16.81 -21.26 -31.28
CA SER A 160 17.59 -20.19 -31.89
C SER A 160 17.26 -18.84 -31.21
N GLU A 161 18.16 -17.87 -31.34
CA GLU A 161 17.96 -16.54 -30.76
C GLU A 161 16.68 -15.85 -31.30
N ALA A 162 16.38 -16.03 -32.59
CA ALA A 162 15.17 -15.50 -33.20
C ALA A 162 13.90 -16.14 -32.64
N GLU A 163 13.90 -17.46 -32.44
CA GLU A 163 12.77 -18.18 -31.84
C GLU A 163 12.54 -17.76 -30.38
N ARG A 164 13.62 -17.70 -29.60
CA ARG A 164 13.59 -17.19 -28.21
C ARG A 164 13.02 -15.78 -28.17
N GLY A 165 13.49 -14.89 -29.05
CA GLY A 165 13.04 -13.51 -29.12
C GLY A 165 11.55 -13.37 -29.46
N MET A 166 11.04 -14.19 -30.39
CA MET A 166 9.61 -14.18 -30.70
C MET A 166 8.75 -14.59 -29.50
N LEU A 167 9.10 -15.69 -28.82
CA LEU A 167 8.35 -16.15 -27.65
C LEU A 167 8.46 -15.16 -26.48
N ALA A 168 9.67 -14.65 -26.20
CA ALA A 168 9.91 -13.65 -25.16
C ALA A 168 9.11 -12.36 -25.42
N GLY A 169 8.98 -11.95 -26.69
CA GLY A 169 8.19 -10.79 -27.09
C GLY A 169 6.69 -10.97 -26.82
N GLU A 170 6.11 -12.12 -27.15
CA GLU A 170 4.70 -12.40 -26.86
C GLU A 170 4.42 -12.52 -25.36
N MET A 171 5.30 -13.20 -24.61
CA MET A 171 5.24 -13.27 -23.15
C MET A 171 5.29 -11.86 -22.54
N ALA A 172 6.28 -11.05 -22.95
CA ALA A 172 6.47 -9.69 -22.44
C ALA A 172 5.24 -8.81 -22.73
N ARG A 173 4.67 -8.91 -23.94
CA ARG A 173 3.48 -8.14 -24.32
C ARG A 173 2.31 -8.46 -23.40
N GLU A 174 1.95 -9.74 -23.23
CA GLU A 174 0.81 -10.15 -22.40
C GLU A 174 1.04 -9.79 -20.93
N TRP A 175 2.24 -10.02 -20.41
CA TRP A 175 2.61 -9.69 -19.02
C TRP A 175 2.53 -8.19 -18.76
N LYS A 176 3.04 -7.37 -19.69
CA LYS A 176 2.98 -5.91 -19.58
C LYS A 176 1.55 -5.40 -19.61
N GLU A 177 0.71 -5.89 -20.53
CA GLU A 177 -0.71 -5.55 -20.60
C GLU A 177 -1.44 -5.88 -19.29
N ALA A 178 -1.15 -7.04 -18.68
CA ALA A 178 -1.72 -7.43 -17.39
C ALA A 178 -1.31 -6.49 -16.24
N VAL A 179 -0.02 -6.14 -16.16
CA VAL A 179 0.51 -5.21 -15.15
C VAL A 179 -0.09 -3.81 -15.34
N GLU A 180 -0.10 -3.29 -16.56
CA GLU A 180 -0.70 -1.99 -16.89
C GLU A 180 -2.20 -1.95 -16.54
N ARG A 181 -2.93 -3.03 -16.77
CA ARG A 181 -4.34 -3.15 -16.39
C ARG A 181 -4.54 -3.01 -14.88
N LEU A 182 -3.72 -3.69 -14.07
CA LEU A 182 -3.81 -3.58 -12.61
C LEU A 182 -3.39 -2.19 -12.12
N VAL A 183 -2.32 -1.59 -12.66
CA VAL A 183 -1.93 -0.20 -12.36
C VAL A 183 -3.06 0.78 -12.70
N GLY A 184 -3.79 0.52 -13.80
CA GLY A 184 -4.93 1.30 -14.23
C GLY A 184 -6.07 1.38 -13.19
N CYS A 185 -6.16 0.45 -12.24
CA CYS A 185 -7.20 0.45 -11.21
C CYS A 185 -7.15 1.68 -10.29
N TRP A 186 -6.00 2.34 -10.18
CA TRP A 186 -5.84 3.60 -9.43
C TRP A 186 -6.28 4.85 -10.22
N GLY A 187 -6.59 4.73 -11.51
CA GLY A 187 -7.13 5.84 -12.31
C GLY A 187 -6.22 7.07 -12.38
N GLY A 188 -4.90 6.86 -12.37
CA GLY A 188 -3.90 7.94 -12.38
C GLY A 188 -3.64 8.61 -11.02
N ARG A 189 -4.35 8.23 -9.96
CA ARG A 189 -4.05 8.71 -8.60
C ARG A 189 -2.87 7.93 -8.04
N ARG A 190 -1.80 8.62 -7.66
CA ARG A 190 -0.73 8.00 -6.89
C ARG A 190 -1.19 7.85 -5.44
N PRO A 191 -1.10 6.65 -4.84
CA PRO A 191 -1.36 6.45 -3.43
C PRO A 191 -0.17 6.97 -2.62
N GLU A 192 0.04 8.29 -2.60
CA GLU A 192 1.07 8.96 -1.77
C GLU A 192 0.49 9.32 -0.39
N TRP A 193 1.34 9.53 0.62
CA TRP A 193 0.92 10.17 1.87
C TRP A 193 0.27 11.54 1.59
N TYR A 194 -0.75 11.90 2.37
CA TYR A 194 -1.25 13.28 2.48
C TYR A 194 -0.59 13.98 3.67
#